data_AF-A0A0C3F2V0-F1
#
_entry.id   AF-A0A0C3F2V0-F1
#
_cell.length_a   1.000
_cell.length_b   1.000
_cell.length_c   1.000
_cell.angle_alpha   90.00
_cell.angle_beta   90.00
_cell.angle_gamma   90.00
#
_symmetry.space_group_name_H-M   'P 1'
#
loop_
_entity.id
_entity.type
_entity.pdbx_description
1 polymer ?
#
loop_
_entity_poly.entity_id
_entity_poly.type
_entity_poly.pdbx_seq_one_letter_code
_entity_poly.pdbx_strand_id
1 'polypeptide(L)'
;VLLSTSDVDGLPEFARAAWSTSFLPTLYDSLACASKPWDLPGDGSDMVKFIQEILDSVYPGTGYRVKLNDRIFSMARDRINEKRTYFGRQSIKIVTAFFATEPYANKPKVIAKYAKWATRKDGPGVWRVPTPIDCVVPSELPDYIAPKDLFESQFVIELLAPFLKWCKGSRVDHGQPNGAVAMAATGIERAFSMFEKTGKRTDVGQFLFERVGTVVDDYVTNSQKFS
;
A
#
# COMPACT_ATOMS: atom_id res chain seq x y z
N VAL A 1 -11.22 -9.86 4.05
CA VAL A 1 -11.45 -11.30 4.31
C VAL A 1 -11.67 -11.43 5.80
N LEU A 2 -12.85 -11.87 6.22
CA LEU A 2 -13.07 -12.27 7.61
C LEU A 2 -12.31 -13.59 7.81
N LEU A 3 -11.48 -13.67 8.85
CA LEU A 3 -10.86 -14.93 9.26
C LEU A 3 -11.97 -15.96 9.53
N SER A 4 -11.86 -17.17 8.98
CA SER A 4 -12.70 -18.27 9.43
C SER A 4 -12.30 -18.64 10.86
N THR A 5 -13.25 -19.14 11.65
CA THR A 5 -12.99 -19.65 13.00
C THR A 5 -11.90 -20.72 13.02
N SER A 6 -11.77 -21.51 11.95
CA SER A 6 -10.71 -22.52 11.78
C SER A 6 -9.28 -21.96 11.73
N ASP A 7 -9.09 -20.69 11.32
CA ASP A 7 -7.75 -20.12 11.17
C ASP A 7 -7.09 -19.81 12.53
N VAL A 8 -7.91 -19.50 13.56
CA VAL A 8 -7.45 -19.11 14.90
C VAL A 8 -7.32 -20.28 15.88
N ASP A 9 -7.88 -21.46 15.55
CA ASP A 9 -7.85 -22.63 16.44
C ASP A 9 -6.42 -23.12 16.74
N GLY A 10 -5.48 -22.88 15.83
CA GLY A 10 -4.06 -23.21 16.03
C GLY A 10 -3.29 -22.21 16.91
N LEU A 11 -3.87 -21.06 17.26
CA LEU A 11 -3.20 -20.05 18.08
C LEU A 11 -3.22 -20.43 19.57
N PRO A 12 -2.23 -19.95 20.35
CA PRO A 12 -2.31 -19.98 21.81
C PRO A 12 -3.62 -19.37 22.31
N GLU A 13 -4.18 -19.94 23.36
CA GLU A 13 -5.50 -19.55 23.90
C GLU A 13 -5.61 -18.05 24.17
N PHE A 14 -4.56 -17.46 24.77
CA PHE A 14 -4.52 -16.03 25.10
C PHE A 14 -4.70 -15.11 23.87
N ALA A 15 -4.31 -15.57 22.67
CA ALA A 15 -4.31 -14.75 21.47
C ALA A 15 -5.65 -14.82 20.71
N ARG A 16 -6.43 -15.90 20.87
CA ARG A 16 -7.58 -16.20 19.99
C ARG A 16 -8.62 -15.09 19.95
N ALA A 17 -8.99 -14.55 21.11
CA ALA A 17 -10.06 -13.56 21.23
C ALA A 17 -9.71 -12.20 20.63
N ALA A 18 -8.45 -11.76 20.77
CA ALA A 18 -8.01 -10.44 20.33
C ALA A 18 -7.22 -10.46 19.00
N TRP A 19 -7.04 -11.64 18.38
CA TRP A 19 -6.25 -11.79 17.17
C TRP A 19 -6.75 -10.88 16.05
N SER A 20 -8.03 -10.95 15.71
CA SER A 20 -8.63 -10.18 14.61
C SER A 20 -9.03 -8.76 14.98
N THR A 21 -9.18 -8.47 16.28
CA THR A 21 -9.73 -7.20 16.79
C THR A 21 -8.68 -6.28 17.38
N SER A 22 -7.48 -6.77 17.68
CA SER A 22 -6.38 -5.97 18.21
C SER A 22 -5.02 -6.33 17.61
N PHE A 23 -4.65 -7.61 17.55
CA PHE A 23 -3.32 -8.00 17.05
C PHE A 23 -3.13 -7.65 15.57
N LEU A 24 -4.04 -8.11 14.69
CA LEU A 24 -3.96 -7.81 13.27
C LEU A 24 -4.09 -6.31 12.97
N PRO A 25 -5.04 -5.56 13.58
CA PRO A 25 -5.06 -4.11 13.45
C PRO A 25 -3.74 -3.43 13.83
N THR A 26 -3.13 -3.83 14.95
CA THR A 26 -1.85 -3.26 15.40
C THR A 26 -0.72 -3.61 14.43
N LEU A 27 -0.70 -4.84 13.90
CA LEU A 27 0.26 -5.28 12.89
C LEU A 27 0.12 -4.47 11.58
N TYR A 28 -1.11 -4.22 11.14
CA TYR A 28 -1.37 -3.47 9.91
C TYR A 28 -1.06 -1.99 10.05
N ASP A 29 -1.35 -1.40 11.21
CA ASP A 29 -1.00 -0.03 11.55
C ASP A 29 0.53 0.17 11.54
N SER A 30 1.26 -0.78 12.13
CA SER A 30 2.72 -0.80 12.09
C SER A 30 3.27 -0.91 10.66
N LEU A 31 2.72 -1.80 9.83
CA LEU A 31 3.05 -1.88 8.40
C LEU A 31 2.71 -0.58 7.66
N ALA A 32 1.61 0.09 8.02
CA ALA A 32 1.18 1.34 7.40
C ALA A 32 2.19 2.47 7.66
N CYS A 33 2.74 2.51 8.87
CA CYS A 33 3.65 3.55 9.31
C CYS A 33 5.13 3.25 9.06
N ALA A 34 5.45 2.03 8.60
CA ALA A 34 6.82 1.61 8.33
C ALA A 34 7.51 2.52 7.30
N SER A 35 8.71 3.01 7.65
CA SER A 35 9.57 3.78 6.73
C SER A 35 10.06 2.93 5.55
N LYS A 36 10.07 1.61 5.72
CA LYS A 36 10.47 0.65 4.70
C LYS A 36 9.44 -0.49 4.69
N PRO A 37 8.28 -0.29 4.04
CA PRO A 37 7.17 -1.25 4.12
C PRO A 37 7.50 -2.60 3.46
N TRP A 38 8.56 -2.69 2.66
CA TRP A 38 9.09 -3.94 2.08
C TRP A 38 10.24 -4.54 2.87
N ASP A 39 11.09 -3.71 3.47
CA ASP A 39 12.20 -4.14 4.32
C ASP A 39 11.76 -4.48 5.75
N LEU A 40 10.45 -4.69 6.02
CA LEU A 40 10.10 -5.36 7.27
C LEU A 40 10.93 -6.63 7.35
N PRO A 41 11.65 -6.81 8.46
CA PRO A 41 12.92 -7.49 8.47
C PRO A 41 12.90 -8.83 7.71
N GLY A 42 13.73 -8.91 6.66
CA GLY A 42 13.76 -10.02 5.70
C GLY A 42 14.43 -11.29 6.22
N ASP A 43 15.11 -11.22 7.36
CA ASP A 43 15.64 -12.40 8.05
C ASP A 43 14.73 -12.84 9.20
N GLY A 44 14.81 -14.14 9.53
CA GLY A 44 13.92 -14.74 10.52
C GLY A 44 14.06 -14.13 11.92
N SER A 45 15.24 -13.64 12.31
CA SER A 45 15.46 -13.10 13.65
C SER A 45 14.80 -11.74 13.84
N ASP A 46 14.78 -10.98 12.78
CA ASP A 46 14.47 -9.57 12.78
C ASP A 46 12.93 -9.41 12.62
N MET A 47 12.30 -10.29 11.83
CA MET A 47 10.84 -10.48 11.79
C MET A 47 10.28 -11.00 13.13
N VAL A 48 11.02 -11.88 13.81
CA VAL A 48 10.62 -12.35 15.15
C VAL A 48 10.56 -11.19 16.14
N LYS A 49 11.56 -10.30 16.17
CA LYS A 49 11.54 -9.11 17.04
C LYS A 49 10.35 -8.22 16.74
N PHE A 50 10.13 -7.91 15.47
CA PHE A 50 8.99 -7.10 15.03
C PHE A 50 7.66 -7.68 15.50
N ILE A 51 7.43 -8.97 15.27
CA ILE A 51 6.19 -9.65 15.69
C ILE A 51 6.08 -9.69 17.22
N GLN A 52 7.20 -9.87 17.93
CA GLN A 52 7.25 -9.85 19.38
C GLN A 52 6.85 -8.48 19.95
N GLU A 53 7.29 -7.37 19.36
CA GLU A 53 6.90 -6.01 19.78
C GLU A 53 5.38 -5.79 19.65
N ILE A 54 4.79 -6.24 18.53
CA ILE A 54 3.34 -6.20 18.33
C ILE A 54 2.63 -7.12 19.33
N LEU A 55 3.19 -8.31 19.62
CA LEU A 55 2.61 -9.23 20.60
C LEU A 55 2.63 -8.64 22.01
N ASP A 56 3.75 -8.07 22.44
CA ASP A 56 3.92 -7.51 23.79
C ASP A 56 3.03 -6.28 24.02
N SER A 57 2.79 -5.48 22.98
CA SER A 57 1.86 -4.35 23.06
C SER A 57 0.39 -4.76 23.17
N VAL A 58 0.01 -5.89 22.56
CA VAL A 58 -1.38 -6.36 22.53
C VAL A 58 -1.68 -7.31 23.69
N TYR A 59 -0.70 -8.10 24.12
CA TYR A 59 -0.82 -9.15 25.14
C TYR A 59 0.28 -9.03 26.20
N PRO A 60 0.26 -7.95 27.01
CA PRO A 60 1.29 -7.72 28.01
C PRO A 60 1.30 -8.85 29.06
N GLY A 61 2.49 -9.24 29.50
CA GLY A 61 2.67 -10.16 30.63
C GLY A 61 2.41 -11.65 30.34
N THR A 62 2.12 -12.04 29.09
CA THR A 62 1.90 -13.46 28.74
C THR A 62 3.15 -14.33 28.89
N GLY A 63 4.34 -13.72 28.88
CA GLY A 63 5.62 -14.44 28.86
C GLY A 63 5.89 -15.19 27.56
N TYR A 64 5.00 -15.10 26.56
CA TYR A 64 5.16 -15.77 25.29
C TYR A 64 6.39 -15.21 24.55
N ARG A 65 7.11 -16.10 23.87
CA ARG A 65 8.27 -15.76 23.04
C ARG A 65 8.03 -16.29 21.65
N VAL A 66 7.84 -15.37 20.71
CA VAL A 66 7.72 -15.68 19.29
C VAL A 66 8.99 -16.39 18.83
N LYS A 67 8.81 -17.51 18.15
CA LYS A 67 9.89 -18.29 17.53
C LYS A 67 9.69 -18.30 16.03
N LEU A 68 10.80 -18.36 15.32
CA LEU A 68 10.79 -18.53 13.88
C LEU A 68 9.93 -19.74 13.50
N ASN A 69 9.01 -19.54 12.55
CA ASN A 69 8.07 -20.53 12.05
C ASN A 69 7.07 -21.11 13.07
N ASP A 70 6.93 -20.53 14.27
CA ASP A 70 5.79 -20.87 15.11
C ASP A 70 4.47 -20.37 14.47
N ARG A 71 3.35 -20.69 15.12
CA ARG A 71 2.03 -20.35 14.57
C ARG A 71 1.81 -18.84 14.50
N ILE A 72 2.17 -18.08 15.54
CA ILE A 72 1.99 -16.62 15.55
C ILE A 72 2.88 -15.98 14.48
N PHE A 73 4.14 -16.40 14.40
CA PHE A 73 5.09 -15.96 13.39
C PHE A 73 4.55 -16.17 11.99
N SER A 74 4.17 -17.42 11.68
CA SER A 74 3.73 -17.80 10.33
C SER A 74 2.48 -17.05 9.93
N MET A 75 1.48 -16.97 10.83
CA MET A 75 0.24 -16.24 10.55
C MET A 75 0.48 -14.74 10.38
N ALA A 76 1.31 -14.10 11.22
CA ALA A 76 1.62 -12.68 11.10
C ALA A 76 2.36 -12.38 9.78
N ARG A 77 3.38 -13.17 9.44
CA ARG A 77 4.13 -13.07 8.17
C ARG A 77 3.20 -13.19 6.96
N ASP A 78 2.32 -14.19 6.96
CA ASP A 78 1.39 -14.41 5.86
C ASP A 78 0.42 -13.23 5.71
N ARG A 79 -0.03 -12.64 6.83
CA ARG A 79 -0.90 -11.46 6.83
C ARG A 79 -0.18 -10.20 6.34
N ILE A 80 1.09 -9.99 6.70
CA ILE A 80 1.92 -8.90 6.14
C ILE A 80 2.02 -9.04 4.62
N ASN A 81 2.36 -10.24 4.14
CA ASN A 81 2.49 -10.50 2.70
C ASN A 81 1.16 -10.36 1.95
N GLU A 82 0.05 -10.79 2.55
CA GLU A 82 -1.29 -10.56 2.00
C GLU A 82 -1.57 -9.06 1.84
N LYS A 83 -1.21 -8.23 2.82
CA LYS A 83 -1.42 -6.78 2.77
C LYS A 83 -0.51 -6.07 1.78
N ARG A 84 0.76 -6.47 1.65
CA ARG A 84 1.64 -5.98 0.58
C ARG A 84 1.06 -6.29 -0.79
N THR A 85 0.60 -7.53 -0.98
CA THR A 85 -0.03 -7.98 -2.24
C THR A 85 -1.35 -7.24 -2.51
N TYR A 86 -2.09 -6.87 -1.46
CA TYR A 86 -3.35 -6.13 -1.58
C TYR A 86 -3.17 -4.82 -2.35
N PHE A 87 -2.14 -4.01 -2.07
CA PHE A 87 -1.91 -2.74 -2.77
C PHE A 87 -1.75 -2.93 -4.28
N GLY A 88 -0.91 -3.90 -4.68
CA GLY A 88 -0.71 -4.20 -6.11
C GLY A 88 -1.96 -4.75 -6.80
N ARG A 89 -2.72 -5.63 -6.14
CA ARG A 89 -3.94 -6.19 -6.76
C ARG A 89 -5.06 -5.15 -6.84
N GLN A 90 -5.25 -4.38 -5.77
CA GLN A 90 -6.37 -3.46 -5.66
C GLN A 90 -6.16 -2.22 -6.53
N SER A 91 -4.93 -1.71 -6.65
CA SER A 91 -4.61 -0.63 -7.61
C SER A 91 -4.97 -1.01 -9.05
N ILE A 92 -4.60 -2.21 -9.50
CA ILE A 92 -4.98 -2.72 -10.83
C ILE A 92 -6.49 -2.76 -10.99
N LYS A 93 -7.22 -3.22 -9.96
CA LYS A 93 -8.69 -3.27 -9.98
C LYS A 93 -9.28 -1.86 -10.15
N ILE A 94 -8.81 -0.90 -9.36
CA ILE A 94 -9.27 0.50 -9.37
C ILE A 94 -9.03 1.13 -10.76
N VAL A 95 -7.80 1.07 -11.28
CA VAL A 95 -7.46 1.66 -12.59
C VAL A 95 -8.19 0.97 -13.75
N THR A 96 -8.36 -0.36 -13.69
CA THR A 96 -9.13 -1.08 -14.71
C THR A 96 -10.60 -0.67 -14.69
N ALA A 97 -11.19 -0.50 -13.50
CA ALA A 97 -12.57 -0.04 -13.36
C ALA A 97 -12.75 1.39 -13.88
N PHE A 98 -11.80 2.28 -13.60
CA PHE A 98 -11.77 3.64 -14.13
C PHE A 98 -11.82 3.65 -15.68
N PHE A 99 -10.94 2.89 -16.34
CA PHE A 99 -10.92 2.82 -17.80
C PHE A 99 -12.08 2.03 -18.43
N ALA A 100 -12.87 1.32 -17.64
CA ALA A 100 -14.08 0.64 -18.11
C ALA A 100 -15.29 1.59 -18.27
N THR A 101 -15.17 2.85 -17.85
CA THR A 101 -16.24 3.85 -17.90
C THR A 101 -16.00 4.91 -18.98
N GLU A 102 -17.04 5.63 -19.40
CA GLU A 102 -16.88 6.81 -20.26
C GLU A 102 -16.10 7.92 -19.53
N PRO A 103 -15.25 8.71 -20.23
CA PRO A 103 -15.08 8.78 -21.68
C PRO A 103 -14.07 7.76 -22.28
N TYR A 104 -13.59 6.79 -21.50
CA TYR A 104 -12.46 5.92 -21.86
C TYR A 104 -12.84 4.57 -22.45
N ALA A 105 -14.01 4.06 -22.08
CA ALA A 105 -14.48 2.72 -22.46
C ALA A 105 -14.30 2.47 -23.96
N ASN A 106 -13.68 1.32 -24.28
CA ASN A 106 -13.39 0.88 -25.66
C ASN A 106 -12.57 1.87 -26.52
N LYS A 107 -11.82 2.81 -25.91
CA LYS A 107 -10.98 3.80 -26.62
C LYS A 107 -9.51 3.67 -26.24
N PRO A 108 -8.78 2.63 -26.72
CA PRO A 108 -7.39 2.37 -26.32
C PRO A 108 -6.44 3.56 -26.52
N LYS A 109 -6.59 4.33 -27.61
CA LYS A 109 -5.75 5.52 -27.83
C LYS A 109 -5.95 6.59 -26.75
N VAL A 110 -7.19 6.78 -26.29
CA VAL A 110 -7.53 7.74 -25.23
C VAL A 110 -7.01 7.23 -23.88
N ILE A 111 -7.18 5.94 -23.61
CA ILE A 111 -6.65 5.26 -22.41
C ILE A 111 -5.12 5.41 -22.36
N ALA A 112 -4.40 5.09 -23.44
CA ALA A 112 -2.95 5.19 -23.50
C ALA A 112 -2.46 6.63 -23.23
N LYS A 113 -3.14 7.63 -23.82
CA LYS A 113 -2.84 9.05 -23.60
C LYS A 113 -3.04 9.43 -22.14
N TYR A 114 -4.15 9.02 -21.53
CA TYR A 114 -4.41 9.29 -20.11
C TYR A 114 -3.42 8.58 -19.20
N ALA A 115 -3.12 7.30 -19.46
CA ALA A 115 -2.18 6.51 -18.67
C ALA A 115 -0.79 7.17 -18.63
N LYS A 116 -0.28 7.63 -19.77
CA LYS A 116 0.98 8.39 -19.84
C LYS A 116 0.96 9.69 -19.05
N TRP A 117 -0.20 10.36 -18.99
CA TRP A 117 -0.36 11.55 -18.17
C TRP A 117 -0.40 11.19 -16.68
N ALA A 118 -1.13 10.14 -16.33
CA ALA A 118 -1.29 9.66 -14.96
C ALA A 118 0.00 9.19 -14.30
N THR A 119 0.95 8.67 -15.09
CA THR A 119 2.26 8.22 -14.60
C THR A 119 3.34 9.31 -14.63
N ARG A 120 3.02 10.54 -15.06
CA ARG A 120 3.93 11.67 -14.82
C ARG A 120 4.08 11.91 -13.32
N LYS A 121 5.25 12.41 -12.92
CA LYS A 121 5.54 12.84 -11.54
C LYS A 121 4.52 13.85 -10.98
N ASP A 122 3.89 14.63 -11.86
CA ASP A 122 2.89 15.65 -11.57
C ASP A 122 1.49 15.31 -12.12
N GLY A 123 1.25 14.03 -12.43
CA GLY A 123 0.03 13.52 -13.04
C GLY A 123 -1.09 13.15 -12.06
N PRO A 124 -2.30 12.84 -12.57
CA PRO A 124 -3.47 12.51 -11.75
C PRO A 124 -3.37 11.20 -10.97
N GLY A 125 -2.33 10.38 -11.20
CA GLY A 125 -2.16 9.12 -10.48
C GLY A 125 -2.11 9.33 -8.98
N VAL A 126 -1.40 10.37 -8.53
CA VAL A 126 -1.15 10.64 -7.10
C VAL A 126 -1.56 12.04 -6.66
N TRP A 127 -1.77 13.01 -7.56
CA TRP A 127 -2.15 14.37 -7.19
C TRP A 127 -3.67 14.60 -7.28
N ARG A 128 -4.25 15.34 -6.33
CA ARG A 128 -5.66 15.77 -6.40
C ARG A 128 -5.89 16.75 -7.54
N VAL A 129 -5.00 17.72 -7.67
CA VAL A 129 -4.99 18.70 -8.75
C VAL A 129 -3.70 18.50 -9.55
N PRO A 130 -3.70 17.67 -10.60
CA PRO A 130 -2.51 17.42 -11.39
C PRO A 130 -2.15 18.60 -12.29
N THR A 131 -0.90 18.61 -12.76
CA THR A 131 -0.51 19.46 -13.89
C THR A 131 -1.36 19.09 -15.12
N PRO A 132 -1.95 20.08 -15.83
CA PRO A 132 -2.74 19.81 -17.02
C PRO A 132 -2.01 18.97 -18.06
N ILE A 133 -2.75 18.10 -18.77
CA ILE A 133 -2.16 17.18 -19.75
C ILE A 133 -1.43 17.88 -20.91
N ASP A 134 -1.85 19.11 -21.22
CA ASP A 134 -1.32 20.00 -22.24
C ASP A 134 -0.19 20.91 -21.75
N CYS A 135 0.07 20.96 -20.43
CA CYS A 135 1.24 21.64 -19.88
C CYS A 135 2.49 20.77 -20.12
N VAL A 136 3.22 21.12 -21.19
CA VAL A 136 4.49 20.51 -21.64
C VAL A 136 5.73 21.33 -21.27
N VAL A 137 5.52 22.47 -20.60
CA VAL A 137 6.57 23.38 -20.16
C VAL A 137 7.38 22.72 -19.01
N PRO A 138 8.72 22.78 -19.02
CA PRO A 138 9.56 22.34 -17.90
C PRO A 138 9.24 23.02 -16.57
N SER A 139 9.42 22.31 -15.45
CA SER A 139 9.09 22.77 -14.08
C SER A 139 9.81 24.03 -13.63
N GLU A 140 10.90 24.39 -14.29
CA GLU A 140 11.76 25.52 -13.96
C GLU A 140 11.28 26.84 -14.59
N LEU A 141 10.33 26.77 -15.53
CA LEU A 141 9.86 27.94 -16.27
C LEU A 141 8.58 28.55 -15.66
N PRO A 142 8.36 29.87 -15.79
CA PRO A 142 7.22 30.57 -15.18
C PRO A 142 5.85 30.07 -15.62
N ASP A 143 5.74 29.55 -16.85
CA ASP A 143 4.47 29.07 -17.41
C ASP A 143 4.10 27.64 -16.97
N TYR A 144 4.94 27.01 -16.15
CA TYR A 144 4.64 25.69 -15.58
C TYR A 144 3.52 25.78 -14.54
N ILE A 145 2.48 24.97 -14.75
CA ILE A 145 1.37 24.85 -13.81
C ILE A 145 1.68 23.71 -12.85
N ALA A 146 2.14 24.04 -11.65
CA ALA A 146 2.48 23.05 -10.62
C ALA A 146 1.24 22.29 -10.09
N PRO A 147 1.39 20.99 -9.78
CA PRO A 147 0.31 20.20 -9.20
C PRO A 147 0.08 20.59 -7.72
N LYS A 148 -1.08 20.21 -7.17
CA LYS A 148 -1.43 20.46 -5.76
C LYS A 148 -2.00 19.21 -5.09
N ASP A 149 -1.70 19.13 -3.79
CA ASP A 149 -2.15 18.09 -2.86
C ASP A 149 -1.72 16.67 -3.29
N LEU A 150 -0.44 16.38 -3.03
CA LEU A 150 0.15 15.08 -3.30
C LEU A 150 -0.50 14.01 -2.42
N PHE A 151 -0.71 12.83 -2.99
CA PHE A 151 -1.38 11.66 -2.40
C PHE A 151 -2.90 11.81 -2.16
N GLU A 152 -3.50 12.92 -2.57
CA GLU A 152 -4.93 13.16 -2.45
C GLU A 152 -5.70 12.83 -3.76
N SER A 153 -5.10 12.08 -4.69
CA SER A 153 -5.85 11.60 -5.85
C SER A 153 -6.98 10.65 -5.42
N GLN A 154 -8.08 10.65 -6.16
CA GLN A 154 -9.19 9.73 -5.93
C GLN A 154 -8.74 8.26 -5.92
N PHE A 155 -7.73 7.92 -6.74
CA PHE A 155 -7.18 6.57 -6.82
C PHE A 155 -6.45 6.14 -5.54
N VAL A 156 -5.64 7.05 -4.97
CA VAL A 156 -4.93 6.82 -3.71
C VAL A 156 -5.94 6.71 -2.57
N ILE A 157 -6.92 7.61 -2.50
CA ILE A 157 -7.97 7.60 -1.47
C ILE A 157 -8.79 6.31 -1.53
N GLU A 158 -9.24 5.90 -2.73
CA GLU A 158 -10.02 4.67 -2.91
C GLU A 158 -9.24 3.40 -2.51
N LEU A 159 -7.93 3.41 -2.69
CA LEU A 159 -7.04 2.31 -2.29
C LEU A 159 -6.75 2.31 -0.79
N LEU A 160 -6.47 3.48 -0.20
CA LEU A 160 -6.08 3.61 1.20
C LEU A 160 -7.24 3.47 2.17
N ALA A 161 -8.41 4.05 1.87
CA ALA A 161 -9.52 4.09 2.81
C ALA A 161 -9.96 2.69 3.30
N PRO A 162 -10.09 1.65 2.44
CA PRO A 162 -10.38 0.30 2.91
C PRO A 162 -9.24 -0.34 3.72
N PHE A 163 -7.98 -0.02 3.40
CA PHE A 163 -6.82 -0.52 4.15
C PHE A 163 -6.77 0.06 5.56
N LEU A 164 -6.97 1.38 5.72
CA LEU A 164 -6.98 2.04 7.02
C LEU A 164 -8.11 1.53 7.94
N LYS A 165 -9.24 1.08 7.38
CA LYS A 165 -10.29 0.41 8.17
C LYS A 165 -9.79 -0.87 8.85
N TRP A 166 -8.80 -1.56 8.30
CA TRP A 166 -8.19 -2.73 8.95
C TRP A 166 -7.24 -2.38 10.09
N CYS A 167 -6.73 -1.14 10.13
CA CYS A 167 -5.89 -0.65 11.23
C CYS A 167 -6.75 -0.25 12.45
N LYS A 168 -8.07 -0.10 12.28
CA LYS A 168 -9.00 0.21 13.37
C LYS A 168 -8.98 -0.89 14.42
N GLY A 169 -8.66 -0.52 15.66
CA GLY A 169 -8.46 -1.45 16.77
C GLY A 169 -6.98 -1.67 17.13
N SER A 170 -6.05 -0.97 16.44
CA SER A 170 -4.65 -0.90 16.85
C SER A 170 -4.53 -0.48 18.32
N ARG A 171 -3.62 -1.12 19.05
CA ARG A 171 -3.32 -0.82 20.45
C ARG A 171 -2.19 0.18 20.63
N VAL A 172 -1.51 0.50 19.54
CA VAL A 172 -0.36 1.42 19.50
C VAL A 172 -0.63 2.44 18.41
N ASP A 173 -0.29 3.69 18.67
CA ASP A 173 -0.21 4.71 17.63
C ASP A 173 1.20 4.70 17.03
N HIS A 174 1.32 4.19 15.81
CA HIS A 174 2.60 4.15 15.09
C HIS A 174 2.89 5.44 14.30
N GLY A 175 2.00 6.44 14.38
CA GLY A 175 2.12 7.71 13.70
C GLY A 175 1.47 7.75 12.33
N GLN A 176 2.08 8.48 11.40
CA GLN A 176 1.50 8.70 10.08
C GLN A 176 1.70 7.49 9.15
N PRO A 177 0.70 7.12 8.32
CA PRO A 177 0.71 5.92 7.49
C PRO A 177 1.56 6.09 6.20
N ASN A 178 2.78 6.60 6.34
CA ASN A 178 3.68 6.96 5.25
C ASN A 178 4.02 5.76 4.35
N GLY A 179 4.20 4.57 4.92
CA GLY A 179 4.44 3.34 4.20
C GLY A 179 3.22 2.87 3.38
N ALA A 180 2.01 2.97 3.94
CA ALA A 180 0.79 2.65 3.21
C ALA A 180 0.55 3.64 2.06
N VAL A 181 0.75 4.94 2.29
CA VAL A 181 0.63 5.98 1.26
C VAL A 181 1.60 5.71 0.11
N ALA A 182 2.86 5.40 0.42
CA ALA A 182 3.86 5.07 -0.59
C ALA A 182 3.50 3.81 -1.38
N MET A 183 3.09 2.73 -0.70
CA MET A 183 2.63 1.50 -1.37
C MET A 183 1.40 1.76 -2.27
N ALA A 184 0.48 2.63 -1.85
CA ALA A 184 -0.68 3.00 -2.64
C ALA A 184 -0.26 3.77 -3.90
N ALA A 185 0.57 4.81 -3.74
CA ALA A 185 1.09 5.61 -4.85
C ALA A 185 1.81 4.73 -5.88
N THR A 186 2.75 3.89 -5.45
CA THR A 186 3.46 2.98 -6.35
C THR A 186 2.54 1.96 -7.01
N GLY A 187 1.57 1.42 -6.27
CA GLY A 187 0.56 0.52 -6.83
C GLY A 187 -0.23 1.18 -7.96
N ILE A 188 -0.71 2.41 -7.74
CA ILE A 188 -1.48 3.18 -8.73
C ILE A 188 -0.64 3.53 -9.96
N GLU A 189 0.57 4.06 -9.78
CA GLU A 189 1.47 4.39 -10.89
C GLU A 189 1.76 3.16 -11.76
N ARG A 190 2.08 2.03 -11.10
CA ARG A 190 2.28 0.76 -11.77
C ARG A 190 1.02 0.25 -12.48
N ALA A 191 -0.15 0.45 -11.91
CA ALA A 191 -1.40 0.05 -12.54
C ALA A 191 -1.70 0.88 -13.80
N PHE A 192 -1.37 2.17 -13.81
CA PHE A 192 -1.47 2.99 -15.03
C PHE A 192 -0.43 2.63 -16.09
N SER A 193 0.81 2.31 -15.70
CA SER A 193 1.87 1.95 -16.65
C SER A 193 1.53 0.72 -17.50
N MET A 194 0.65 -0.17 -17.00
CA MET A 194 0.06 -1.29 -17.75
C MET A 194 -0.69 -0.88 -19.02
N PHE A 195 -1.07 0.39 -19.17
CA PHE A 195 -1.90 0.87 -20.27
C PHE A 195 -1.17 1.88 -21.18
N GLU A 196 0.01 2.37 -20.81
CA GLU A 196 0.69 3.48 -21.50
C GLU A 196 0.96 3.23 -22.98
N LYS A 197 1.37 2.00 -23.34
CA LYS A 197 1.83 1.70 -24.71
C LYS A 197 0.67 1.54 -25.69
N THR A 198 -0.36 0.81 -25.29
CA THR A 198 -1.41 0.36 -26.22
C THR A 198 -2.81 0.75 -25.80
N GLY A 199 -3.00 1.22 -24.56
CA GLY A 199 -4.30 1.42 -23.94
C GLY A 199 -5.03 0.12 -23.60
N LYS A 200 -4.37 -1.03 -23.79
CA LYS A 200 -4.83 -2.33 -23.32
C LYS A 200 -3.96 -2.73 -22.14
N ARG A 201 -4.57 -3.41 -21.17
CA ARG A 201 -3.87 -3.93 -20.01
C ARG A 201 -2.76 -4.90 -20.44
N THR A 202 -1.52 -4.57 -20.14
CA THR A 202 -0.37 -5.47 -20.29
C THR A 202 0.05 -6.02 -18.94
N ASP A 203 0.70 -7.18 -18.93
CA ASP A 203 1.35 -7.66 -17.72
C ASP A 203 2.60 -6.84 -17.39
N VAL A 204 2.71 -6.42 -16.14
CA VAL A 204 3.87 -5.72 -15.55
C VAL A 204 4.54 -6.58 -14.47
N GLY A 205 4.18 -7.87 -14.43
CA GLY A 205 4.68 -8.90 -13.54
C GLY A 205 4.07 -8.86 -12.14
N GLN A 206 4.84 -9.30 -11.15
CA GLN A 206 4.41 -9.32 -9.75
C GLN A 206 4.76 -8.00 -9.03
N PHE A 207 3.99 -7.68 -7.99
CA PHE A 207 4.24 -6.55 -7.10
C PHE A 207 5.16 -7.02 -5.97
N LEU A 208 6.46 -7.07 -6.27
CA LEU A 208 7.51 -7.54 -5.36
C LEU A 208 8.59 -6.48 -5.19
N PHE A 209 9.27 -6.52 -4.05
CA PHE A 209 10.29 -5.54 -3.67
C PHE A 209 11.32 -5.29 -4.77
N GLU A 210 11.85 -6.33 -5.42
CA GLU A 210 12.89 -6.22 -6.44
C GLU A 210 12.46 -5.38 -7.65
N ARG A 211 11.16 -5.16 -7.83
CA ARG A 211 10.59 -4.41 -8.95
C ARG A 211 10.07 -3.03 -8.57
N VAL A 212 9.63 -2.85 -7.32
CA VAL A 212 8.94 -1.62 -6.91
C VAL A 212 9.52 -0.95 -5.67
N GLY A 213 10.51 -1.56 -5.01
CA GLY A 213 11.09 -1.09 -3.75
C GLY A 213 11.61 0.33 -3.83
N THR A 214 12.43 0.65 -4.84
CA THR A 214 12.98 2.00 -5.03
C THR A 214 11.89 3.06 -5.20
N VAL A 215 10.85 2.77 -5.98
CA VAL A 215 9.74 3.72 -6.19
C VAL A 215 8.95 3.93 -4.89
N VAL A 216 8.82 2.89 -4.07
CA VAL A 216 8.17 3.00 -2.76
C VAL A 216 9.01 3.86 -1.82
N ASP A 217 10.33 3.67 -1.78
CA ASP A 217 11.23 4.46 -0.93
C ASP A 217 11.23 5.95 -1.30
N ASP A 218 11.18 6.25 -2.61
CA ASP A 218 11.04 7.62 -3.12
C ASP A 218 9.73 8.26 -2.63
N TYR A 219 8.63 7.50 -2.64
CA TYR A 219 7.34 8.00 -2.15
C TYR A 219 7.26 8.11 -0.63
N VAL A 220 7.94 7.24 0.14
CA VAL A 220 8.07 7.41 1.60
C VAL A 220 8.82 8.71 1.91
N THR A 221 9.90 8.98 1.19
CA THR A 221 10.66 10.23 1.37
C THR A 221 9.79 11.46 1.06
N ASN A 222 8.91 11.36 0.07
CA ASN A 222 7.99 12.44 -0.26
C ASN A 222 6.87 12.61 0.77
N SER A 223 6.30 11.54 1.33
CA SER A 223 5.23 11.65 2.33
C SER A 223 5.70 12.29 3.63
N GLN A 224 6.94 12.04 4.03
CA GLN A 224 7.55 12.67 5.21
C GLN A 224 7.67 14.20 5.13
N LYS A 225 7.61 14.80 3.92
CA LYS A 225 7.66 16.26 3.75
C LYS A 225 6.37 16.97 4.17
N PHE A 226 5.30 16.21 4.39
CA PHE A 226 3.98 16.69 4.79
C PHE A 226 3.68 16.41 6.27
N SER A 227 4.63 15.78 6.99
CA SER A 227 4.58 15.50 8.42
C SER A 227 5.13 16.68 9.23
#